data_AF-A0A1I2KLW1-F1
#
_entry.id   AF-A0A1I2KLW1-F1
#
_cell.length_a   1.000
_cell.length_b   1.000
_cell.length_c   1.000
_cell.angle_alpha   90.00
_cell.angle_beta   90.00
_cell.angle_gamma   90.00
#
_symmetry.space_group_name_H-M   'P 1'
#
loop_
_entity.id
_entity.type
_entity.pdbx_description
1 polymer ?
#
loop_
_entity_poly.entity_id
_entity_poly.type
_entity_poly.pdbx_seq_one_letter_code
_entity_poly.pdbx_strand_id
1 'polypeptide(L)' 'MTDPLAAGAAHQPDPATYACLACTLPWPCTPARDYLVASTPDRVQLAMRMWDELEKVAGLDGQHPADLFDRFLRWMR' A
#
# COMPACT_ATOMS: atom_id res chain seq x y z
N MET A 1 15.87 -16.61 -12.30
CA MET A 1 15.90 -15.83 -11.05
C MET A 1 14.80 -14.79 -11.16
N THR A 2 13.72 -14.92 -10.41
CA THR A 2 12.60 -13.97 -10.45
C THR A 2 13.02 -12.70 -9.72
N ASP A 3 12.89 -11.55 -10.36
CA ASP A 3 13.19 -10.26 -9.75
C ASP A 3 12.25 -10.04 -8.56
N PRO A 4 12.76 -9.89 -7.31
CA PRO A 4 11.93 -9.66 -6.13
C PRO A 4 11.08 -8.38 -6.24
N LEU A 5 11.49 -7.40 -7.05
CA LEU A 5 10.68 -6.22 -7.35
C LEU A 5 9.47 -6.56 -8.23
N ALA A 6 9.65 -7.46 -9.21
CA ALA A 6 8.55 -7.95 -10.03
C ALA A 6 7.56 -8.79 -9.22
N ALA A 7 8.02 -9.50 -8.18
CA ALA A 7 7.14 -10.19 -7.25
C ALA A 7 6.28 -9.21 -6.43
N GLY A 8 6.87 -8.09 -5.97
CA GLY A 8 6.14 -7.05 -5.24
C GLY A 8 5.00 -6.40 -6.05
N ALA A 9 5.14 -6.32 -7.38
CA ALA A 9 4.08 -5.83 -8.27
C ALA A 9 2.79 -6.69 -8.23
N ALA A 10 2.88 -7.98 -7.90
CA ALA A 10 1.73 -8.86 -7.78
C ALA A 10 0.91 -8.62 -6.49
N HIS A 11 1.45 -7.89 -5.51
CA HIS A 11 0.76 -7.56 -4.29
C HIS A 11 -0.14 -6.35 -4.51
N GLN A 12 -1.37 -6.59 -4.99
CA GLN A 12 -2.40 -5.58 -5.22
C GLN A 12 -3.49 -5.62 -4.13
N PRO A 13 -4.16 -4.49 -3.83
CA PRO A 13 -5.28 -4.48 -2.89
C PRO A 13 -6.53 -5.11 -3.51
N ASP A 14 -7.26 -5.88 -2.72
CA ASP A 14 -8.65 -6.21 -2.98
C ASP A 14 -9.51 -4.94 -2.78
N PRO A 15 -10.32 -4.51 -3.76
CA PRO A 15 -11.05 -3.25 -3.67
C PRO A 15 -12.18 -3.25 -2.63
N ALA A 16 -12.67 -4.41 -2.19
CA ALA A 16 -13.73 -4.52 -1.21
C ALA A 16 -13.20 -4.58 0.23
N THR A 17 -12.08 -5.27 0.43
CA THR A 17 -11.54 -5.52 1.79
C THR A 17 -10.23 -4.80 2.08
N TYR A 18 -9.53 -4.34 1.04
CA TYR A 18 -8.17 -3.83 1.10
C TYR A 18 -7.15 -4.83 1.68
N ALA A 19 -7.48 -6.12 1.72
CA ALA A 19 -6.50 -7.17 1.91
C ALA A 19 -5.65 -7.32 0.65
N CYS A 20 -4.40 -7.70 0.80
CA CYS A 20 -3.53 -8.00 -0.33
C CYS A 20 -3.98 -9.30 -1.01
N LEU A 21 -4.21 -9.26 -2.33
CA LEU A 21 -4.63 -10.43 -3.10
C LEU A 21 -3.59 -11.55 -3.11
N ALA A 22 -2.31 -11.23 -2.94
CA ALA A 22 -1.22 -12.21 -2.99
C ALA A 22 -0.91 -12.89 -1.64
N CYS A 23 -1.06 -12.16 -0.53
CA CYS A 23 -0.66 -12.67 0.80
C CYS A 23 -1.70 -12.50 1.90
N THR A 24 -2.88 -11.95 1.58
CA THR A 24 -4.02 -11.72 2.50
C THR A 24 -3.76 -10.74 3.66
N LEU A 25 -2.54 -10.25 3.82
CA LEU A 25 -2.20 -9.20 4.79
C LEU A 25 -2.77 -7.84 4.36
N PRO A 26 -2.94 -6.87 5.29
CA PRO A 26 -3.36 -5.52 4.93
C PRO A 26 -2.44 -4.90 3.87
N TRP A 27 -3.02 -4.45 2.76
CA TRP A 27 -2.27 -3.75 1.71
C TRP A 27 -2.10 -2.25 2.06
N PRO A 28 -0.93 -1.61 1.85
CA PRO A 28 0.28 -2.18 1.29
C PRO A 28 1.06 -3.00 2.33
N CYS A 29 1.27 -4.28 2.02
CA CYS A 29 2.15 -5.18 2.77
C CYS A 29 3.63 -4.93 2.38
N THR A 30 4.59 -5.46 3.14
CA THR A 30 6.03 -5.21 2.90
C THR A 30 6.47 -5.37 1.44
N PRO A 31 6.15 -6.46 0.72
CA PRO A 31 6.55 -6.58 -0.69
C PRO A 31 5.94 -5.51 -1.61
N ALA A 32 4.71 -5.08 -1.31
CA ALA A 32 4.07 -3.99 -2.06
C ALA A 32 4.77 -2.66 -1.76
N ARG A 33 5.13 -2.40 -0.49
CA ARG A 33 5.85 -1.18 -0.09
C ARG A 33 7.20 -1.08 -0.79
N ASP A 34 7.96 -2.17 -0.80
CA ASP A 34 9.27 -2.23 -1.46
C ASP A 34 9.15 -1.96 -2.96
N TYR A 35 8.15 -2.59 -3.62
CA TYR A 35 7.85 -2.32 -5.02
C TYR A 35 7.43 -0.87 -5.26
N LEU A 36 6.51 -0.33 -4.45
CA LEU A 36 6.03 1.05 -4.58
C LEU A 36 7.16 2.08 -4.49
N VAL A 37 8.13 1.86 -3.58
CA VAL A 37 9.32 2.71 -3.45
C VAL A 37 10.23 2.57 -4.65
N ALA A 38 10.50 1.34 -5.09
CA ALA A 38 11.38 1.11 -6.23
C ALA A 38 10.80 1.61 -7.56
N SER A 39 9.47 1.49 -7.75
CA SER A 39 8.78 1.89 -8.97
C SER A 39 8.41 3.38 -9.00
N THR A 40 8.47 4.07 -7.88
CA THR A 40 8.03 5.47 -7.72
C THR A 40 9.15 6.30 -7.08
N PRO A 41 10.20 6.66 -7.85
CA PRO A 41 11.40 7.32 -7.30
C PRO A 41 11.12 8.72 -6.75
N ASP A 42 10.05 9.37 -7.22
CA ASP A 42 9.58 10.64 -6.68
C ASP A 42 8.73 10.41 -5.41
N ARG A 43 9.25 10.86 -4.26
CA ARG A 43 8.58 10.72 -2.97
C ARG A 43 7.26 11.50 -2.87
N VAL A 44 7.12 12.62 -3.57
CA VAL A 44 5.86 13.38 -3.58
C VAL A 44 4.80 12.61 -4.34
N GLN A 45 5.16 12.02 -5.49
CA GLN A 45 4.25 11.17 -6.25
C GLN A 45 3.84 9.92 -5.46
N LEU A 46 4.78 9.28 -4.76
CA LEU A 46 4.46 8.16 -3.89
C LEU A 46 3.51 8.58 -2.75
N ALA A 47 3.76 9.73 -2.13
CA ALA A 47 2.91 10.24 -1.06
C ALA A 47 1.49 10.53 -1.56
N MET A 48 1.33 11.24 -2.68
CA MET A 48 0.02 11.49 -3.30
C MET A 48 -0.72 10.20 -3.59
N ARG A 49 -0.05 9.22 -4.20
CA ARG A 49 -0.65 7.90 -4.45
C ARG A 49 -1.11 7.21 -3.17
N MET A 50 -0.32 7.26 -2.09
CA MET A 50 -0.73 6.65 -0.81
C MET A 50 -1.86 7.41 -0.11
N TRP A 51 -1.98 8.73 -0.33
CA TRP A 51 -3.15 9.48 0.09
C TRP A 51 -4.41 9.04 -0.65
N ASP A 52 -4.37 8.88 -1.97
CA ASP A 52 -5.51 8.38 -2.75
C ASP A 52 -5.97 6.99 -2.26
N GLU A 53 -5.02 6.12 -1.89
CA GLU A 53 -5.34 4.80 -1.34
C GLU A 53 -5.89 4.88 0.08
N LEU A 54 -5.38 5.79 0.90
CA LEU A 54 -5.93 6.05 2.24
C LEU A 54 -7.39 6.50 2.16
N GLU A 55 -7.72 7.43 1.27
CA GLU A 55 -9.08 7.95 1.11
C GLU A 55 -10.08 6.84 0.74
N LYS A 56 -9.67 5.91 -0.12
CA LYS A 56 -10.49 4.74 -0.47
C LYS A 56 -10.77 3.84 0.72
N VAL A 57 -9.78 3.62 1.60
CA VAL A 57 -9.97 2.81 2.82
C VAL A 57 -10.76 3.56 3.89
N ALA A 58 -10.58 4.88 4.01
CA ALA A 58 -11.28 5.70 4.99
C ALA A 58 -12.81 5.67 4.80
N GLY A 59 -13.28 5.35 3.59
CA GLY A 59 -14.71 5.13 3.30
C GLY A 59 -15.27 3.78 3.80
N LEU A 60 -14.42 2.88 4.30
CA LEU A 60 -14.85 1.60 4.89
C LEU A 60 -15.16 1.78 6.38
N ASP A 61 -16.15 1.03 6.88
CA ASP A 61 -16.53 1.08 8.29
C ASP A 61 -15.39 0.60 9.22
N GLY A 62 -15.33 1.19 10.41
CA GLY A 62 -14.46 0.73 11.51
C GLY A 62 -12.97 1.09 11.38
N GLN A 63 -12.59 1.98 10.45
CA GLN A 63 -11.20 2.41 10.31
C GLN A 63 -10.86 3.54 11.30
N HIS A 64 -9.83 3.33 12.13
CA HIS A 64 -9.34 4.38 13.01
C HIS A 64 -8.30 5.25 12.28
N PRO A 65 -8.37 6.60 12.36
CA PRO A 65 -7.46 7.49 11.62
C PRO A 65 -5.96 7.24 11.87
N ALA A 66 -5.59 6.88 13.10
CA ALA A 66 -4.19 6.58 13.43
C ALA A 66 -3.69 5.31 12.71
N ASP A 67 -4.55 4.31 12.57
CA ASP A 67 -4.19 3.04 11.90
C ASP A 67 -4.02 3.26 10.40
N LEU A 68 -4.85 4.12 9.80
CA LEU A 68 -4.72 4.52 8.40
C LEU A 68 -3.40 5.29 8.16
N PHE A 69 -3.06 6.22 9.05
CA PHE A 69 -1.79 6.95 8.98
C PHE A 69 -0.59 5.99 9.06
N ASP A 70 -0.59 5.08 10.02
CA ASP A 70 0.49 4.10 10.20
C ASP A 70 0.61 3.17 8.99
N ARG A 71 -0.53 2.74 8.42
CA ARG A 71 -0.61 1.81 7.30
C ARG A 71 -0.14 2.42 5.98
N PHE A 72 -0.55 3.65 5.67
CA PHE A 72 -0.31 4.27 4.37
C PHE A 72 0.85 5.26 4.35
N LEU A 73 1.13 5.96 5.45
CA LEU A 73 1.97 7.16 5.40
C LEU A 73 3.24 7.05 6.23
N ARG A 74 3.17 6.47 7.44
CA ARG A 74 4.29 6.46 8.38
C ARG A 74 5.56 5.80 7.84
N TRP A 75 5.39 4.73 7.04
CA TRP A 75 6.51 3.96 6.51
C TRP A 75 7.24 4.63 5.35
N MET A 76 6.69 5.71 4.77
CA MET A 76 7.32 6.44 3.64
C MET A 76 8.44 7.42 4.06
N ARG A 77 8.69 7.55 5.36
CA ARG A 77 9.77 8.40 5.89
C ARG A 77 11.13 7.76 5.67
#